data_AF-A0A8S9K8X7-F1
#
_entry.id   AF-A0A8S9K8X7-F1
#
_cell.length_a   1.000
_cell.length_b   1.000
_cell.length_c   1.000
_cell.angle_alpha   90.00
_cell.angle_beta   90.00
_cell.angle_gamma   90.00
#
_symmetry.space_group_name_H-M   'P 1'
#
loop_
_entity.id
_entity.type
_entity.pdbx_description
1 polymer ?
#
loop_
_entity_poly.entity_id
_entity_poly.type
_entity_poly.pdbx_seq_one_letter_code
_entity_poly.pdbx_strand_id
1 'polypeptide(L)'
;MEGYHISVNGRHITSFPYRTGFVLEDATGLAVKGNIDVHSIYASSLPFTNPSFAPQKHLEMQSIWKAPALLPEKPVELFIGILSAGNHFAERMAVRKSWMQHKLVRSSKVVARFFVALHARKEVNVDLKKEADYFGDIVIVPYMDHYDLVVLKTVAICEYGEWPEEYYPPYANGPGYILSYDIAKFIVDDFEQQRLRLFKMEDVSMGMWVEKFNETRPVAVVHSLRFCQFGCIEDYFTAHYQSPRQMICLWDKLQRLGKPQCCNMR
;
A
#
# COMPACT_ATOMS: atom_id res chain seq x y z
N MET A 1 1.45 -32.48 -20.05
CA MET A 1 2.47 -31.41 -19.96
C MET A 1 1.72 -30.20 -19.44
N GLU A 2 2.11 -29.65 -18.30
CA GLU A 2 1.42 -28.49 -17.72
C GLU A 2 1.70 -27.22 -18.55
N GLY A 3 0.68 -26.41 -18.81
CA GLY A 3 0.83 -25.21 -19.62
C GLY A 3 -0.49 -24.67 -20.19
N TYR A 4 -0.38 -23.70 -21.11
CA TYR A 4 -1.51 -23.15 -21.84
C TYR A 4 -1.91 -24.09 -22.98
N HIS A 5 -3.17 -24.51 -23.00
CA HIS A 5 -3.71 -25.37 -24.05
C HIS A 5 -4.74 -24.61 -24.87
N ILE A 6 -4.60 -24.65 -26.19
CA ILE A 6 -5.51 -23.96 -27.12
C ILE A 6 -6.27 -24.99 -27.94
N SER A 7 -7.59 -24.89 -27.91
CA SER A 7 -8.51 -25.71 -28.69
C SER A 7 -9.42 -24.81 -29.52
N VAL A 8 -9.66 -25.19 -30.78
CA VAL A 8 -10.56 -24.49 -31.70
C VAL A 8 -11.62 -25.50 -32.17
N ASN A 9 -12.90 -25.13 -32.07
CA ASN A 9 -14.04 -25.99 -32.41
C ASN A 9 -14.00 -27.37 -31.71
N GLY A 10 -13.61 -27.39 -30.42
CA GLY A 10 -13.52 -28.61 -29.62
C GLY A 10 -12.31 -29.49 -29.93
N ARG A 11 -11.44 -29.09 -30.86
CA ARG A 11 -10.23 -29.84 -31.21
C ARG A 11 -8.99 -29.11 -30.70
N HIS A 12 -8.11 -29.85 -30.03
CA HIS A 12 -6.81 -29.35 -29.59
C HIS A 12 -5.94 -28.95 -30.79
N ILE A 13 -5.33 -27.76 -30.73
CA ILE A 13 -4.49 -27.20 -31.80
C ILE A 13 -3.03 -27.12 -31.36
N THR A 14 -2.76 -26.58 -30.17
CA THR A 14 -1.39 -26.38 -29.69
C THR A 14 -1.33 -26.23 -28.17
N SER A 15 -0.12 -26.37 -27.62
CA SER A 15 0.17 -26.19 -26.20
C SER A 15 1.47 -25.43 -26.00
N PHE A 16 1.52 -24.53 -25.02
CA PHE A 16 2.73 -23.79 -24.63
C PHE A 16 3.04 -24.05 -23.15
N PRO A 17 4.31 -24.28 -22.78
CA PRO A 17 4.67 -24.37 -21.37
C PRO A 17 4.44 -23.01 -20.67
N TYR A 18 4.23 -23.03 -19.36
CA TYR A 18 4.22 -21.80 -18.59
C TYR A 18 5.54 -21.05 -18.73
N ARG A 19 5.47 -19.72 -18.87
CA ARG A 19 6.66 -18.89 -18.94
C ARG A 19 7.30 -18.82 -17.56
N THR A 20 8.60 -19.11 -17.48
CA THR A 20 9.34 -19.02 -16.20
C THR A 20 9.23 -17.61 -15.62
N GLY A 21 8.76 -17.51 -14.37
CA GLY A 21 8.52 -16.23 -13.70
C GLY A 21 7.18 -15.55 -14.04
N PHE A 22 6.29 -16.25 -14.75
CA PHE A 22 4.91 -15.81 -14.99
C PHE A 22 3.95 -16.86 -14.40
N VAL A 23 3.19 -16.48 -13.38
CA VAL A 23 2.12 -17.31 -12.80
C VAL A 23 0.79 -16.98 -13.46
N LEU A 24 -0.16 -17.92 -13.44
CA LEU A 24 -1.47 -17.72 -14.08
C LEU A 24 -2.21 -16.46 -13.55
N GLU A 25 -1.93 -16.11 -12.30
CA GLU A 25 -2.45 -14.96 -11.58
C GLU A 25 -1.90 -13.62 -12.10
N ASP A 26 -0.76 -13.60 -12.80
CA ASP A 26 -0.17 -12.39 -13.37
C ASP A 26 -0.93 -11.87 -14.62
N ALA A 27 -1.86 -12.66 -15.16
CA ALA A 27 -2.67 -12.30 -16.31
C ALA A 27 -3.81 -11.33 -15.89
N THR A 28 -3.58 -10.03 -16.07
CA THR A 28 -4.52 -8.97 -15.64
C THR A 28 -5.53 -8.55 -16.72
N GLY A 29 -5.39 -9.04 -17.95
CA GLY A 29 -6.30 -8.69 -19.03
C GLY A 29 -6.10 -9.54 -20.28
N LEU A 30 -7.11 -9.50 -21.15
CA LEU A 30 -7.11 -10.17 -22.45
C LEU A 30 -7.18 -9.11 -23.55
N ALA A 31 -6.25 -9.16 -24.50
CA ALA A 31 -6.28 -8.31 -25.69
C ALA A 31 -6.32 -9.19 -26.94
N VAL A 32 -7.35 -9.00 -27.76
CA VAL A 32 -7.48 -9.62 -29.09
C VAL A 32 -7.14 -8.56 -30.13
N LYS A 33 -6.23 -8.87 -31.06
CA LYS A 33 -5.79 -7.97 -32.13
C LYS A 33 -5.88 -8.68 -33.48
N GLY A 34 -6.21 -7.95 -34.53
CA GLY A 34 -6.33 -8.45 -35.90
C GLY A 34 -7.67 -8.11 -36.53
N ASN A 35 -7.93 -8.66 -37.72
CA ASN A 35 -9.18 -8.47 -38.44
C ASN A 35 -10.21 -9.52 -38.00
N ILE A 36 -10.71 -9.38 -36.77
CA ILE A 36 -11.67 -10.30 -36.15
C ILE A 36 -12.77 -9.45 -35.52
N ASP A 37 -14.02 -9.83 -35.77
CA ASP A 37 -15.18 -9.28 -35.07
C ASP A 37 -15.52 -10.19 -33.89
N VAL A 38 -15.39 -9.68 -32.67
CA VAL A 38 -15.54 -10.45 -31.44
C VAL A 38 -16.96 -10.32 -30.92
N HIS A 39 -17.74 -11.39 -31.05
CA HIS A 39 -19.15 -11.38 -30.63
C HIS A 39 -19.33 -11.49 -29.10
N SER A 40 -18.59 -12.39 -28.44
CA SER A 40 -18.64 -12.59 -26.99
C SER A 40 -17.41 -13.35 -26.49
N ILE A 41 -17.12 -13.21 -25.20
CA ILE A 41 -16.03 -13.89 -24.49
C ILE A 41 -16.61 -14.48 -23.20
N TYR A 42 -16.34 -15.76 -22.93
CA TYR A 42 -16.82 -16.46 -21.72
C TYR A 42 -15.64 -17.08 -20.98
N ALA A 43 -15.60 -16.90 -19.65
CA ALA A 43 -14.69 -17.59 -18.75
C ALA A 43 -15.49 -18.61 -17.93
N SER A 44 -15.23 -19.90 -18.13
CA SER A 44 -16.03 -21.00 -17.55
C SER A 44 -15.57 -21.46 -16.16
N SER A 45 -14.32 -21.15 -15.79
CA SER A 45 -13.74 -21.57 -14.51
C SER A 45 -12.74 -20.53 -14.02
N LEU A 46 -13.23 -19.50 -13.37
CA LEU A 46 -12.40 -18.67 -12.50
C LEU A 46 -12.28 -19.40 -11.16
N PRO A 47 -11.09 -19.50 -10.55
CA PRO A 47 -10.98 -20.08 -9.22
C PRO A 47 -11.84 -19.26 -8.25
N PHE A 48 -12.85 -19.90 -7.65
CA PHE A 48 -13.74 -19.25 -6.68
C PHE A 48 -13.04 -18.93 -5.36
N THR A 49 -11.83 -19.47 -5.13
CA THR A 49 -11.07 -19.30 -3.89
C THR A 49 -9.57 -19.39 -4.18
N ASN A 50 -8.81 -18.42 -3.66
CA ASN A 50 -7.36 -18.55 -3.55
C ASN A 50 -7.07 -19.51 -2.37
N PRO A 51 -6.23 -20.56 -2.53
CA PRO A 51 -5.98 -21.59 -1.50
C PRO A 51 -5.37 -21.07 -0.18
N SER A 52 -5.03 -19.79 -0.10
CA SER A 52 -4.27 -19.18 0.99
C SER A 52 -5.13 -18.71 2.18
N PHE A 53 -6.46 -18.83 2.12
CA PHE A 53 -7.37 -18.10 3.02
C PHE A 53 -8.13 -19.00 4.01
N ALA A 54 -7.51 -19.23 5.18
CA ALA A 54 -8.20 -19.67 6.40
C ALA A 54 -8.32 -18.46 7.35
N PRO A 55 -9.51 -17.87 7.55
CA PRO A 55 -9.67 -16.49 8.07
C PRO A 55 -9.16 -16.26 9.50
N GLN A 56 -9.15 -17.30 10.34
CA GLN A 56 -8.92 -17.12 11.79
C GLN A 56 -7.47 -17.26 12.26
N LYS A 57 -6.57 -17.87 11.48
CA LYS A 57 -5.20 -18.17 11.97
C LYS A 57 -4.16 -17.10 11.64
N HIS A 58 -4.44 -16.15 10.76
CA HIS A 58 -3.43 -15.21 10.23
C HIS A 58 -3.47 -13.81 10.86
N LEU A 59 -4.47 -13.50 11.68
CA LEU A 59 -4.62 -12.20 12.35
C LEU A 59 -4.22 -12.18 13.83
N GLU A 60 -3.57 -13.22 14.32
CA GLU A 60 -2.82 -13.10 15.57
C GLU A 60 -1.62 -12.16 15.31
N MET A 61 -1.80 -10.86 15.53
CA MET A 61 -0.70 -9.90 15.70
C MET A 61 0.07 -10.27 16.97
N GLN A 62 0.84 -11.35 16.90
CA GLN A 62 1.71 -11.77 17.98
C GLN A 62 2.68 -10.62 18.30
N SER A 63 2.93 -10.40 19.59
CA SER A 63 3.75 -9.30 20.11
C SER A 63 5.15 -9.21 19.47
N ILE A 64 5.63 -10.31 18.90
CA ILE A 64 6.90 -10.41 18.17
C ILE A 64 6.96 -9.58 16.87
N TRP A 65 5.82 -9.15 16.32
CA TRP A 65 5.75 -8.37 15.07
C TRP A 65 5.47 -6.88 15.29
N LYS A 66 5.29 -6.45 16.56
CA LYS A 66 5.01 -5.06 16.90
C LYS A 66 6.32 -4.29 17.05
N ALA A 67 6.41 -3.13 16.39
CA ALA A 67 7.47 -2.17 16.69
C ALA A 67 7.40 -1.78 18.18
N PRO A 68 8.54 -1.42 18.81
CA PRO A 68 8.56 -1.03 20.22
C PRO A 68 7.48 0.02 20.51
N ALA A 69 6.73 -0.21 21.60
CA ALA A 69 5.71 0.72 22.07
C ALA A 69 6.32 2.11 22.23
N LEU A 70 5.59 3.13 21.79
CA LEU A 70 6.01 4.51 21.98
C LEU A 70 6.10 4.76 23.49
N LEU A 71 7.27 5.23 23.95
CA LEU A 71 7.50 5.48 25.36
C LEU A 71 6.45 6.51 25.86
N PRO A 72 5.74 6.22 26.96
CA PRO A 72 4.49 6.89 27.33
C PRO A 72 4.61 8.34 27.81
N GLU A 73 5.78 8.97 27.74
CA GLU A 73 6.02 10.22 28.47
C GLU A 73 5.74 11.50 27.67
N LYS A 74 5.52 11.44 26.34
CA LYS A 74 5.29 12.66 25.52
C LYS A 74 4.15 12.48 24.52
N PRO A 75 3.24 13.46 24.38
CA PRO A 75 2.18 13.42 23.38
C PRO A 75 2.79 13.45 21.98
N VAL A 76 2.41 12.50 21.14
CA VAL A 76 2.76 12.47 19.72
C VAL A 76 1.86 13.46 19.00
N GLU A 77 2.46 14.44 18.33
CA GLU A 77 1.75 15.49 17.58
C GLU A 77 1.36 15.00 16.17
N LEU A 78 2.15 14.10 15.58
CA LEU A 78 1.89 13.52 14.27
C LEU A 78 2.47 12.10 14.17
N PHE A 79 1.69 11.18 13.62
CA PHE A 79 2.13 9.86 13.22
C PHE A 79 2.17 9.75 11.70
N ILE A 80 3.26 9.21 11.15
CA ILE A 80 3.50 9.02 9.72
C ILE A 80 3.66 7.52 9.47
N GLY A 81 2.64 6.89 8.89
CA GLY A 81 2.73 5.53 8.37
C GLY A 81 3.29 5.52 6.96
N ILE A 82 4.35 4.76 6.71
CA ILE A 82 5.01 4.67 5.40
C ILE A 82 4.81 3.26 4.85
N LEU A 83 4.02 3.12 3.80
CA LEU A 83 3.87 1.83 3.12
C LEU A 83 5.15 1.52 2.32
N SER A 84 5.70 0.32 2.50
CA SER A 84 6.89 -0.15 1.78
C SER A 84 6.81 -1.65 1.46
N ALA A 85 7.46 -2.06 0.38
CA ALA A 85 7.66 -3.45 -0.01
C ALA A 85 8.87 -4.07 0.71
N GLY A 86 8.90 -5.38 0.90
CA GLY A 86 9.94 -6.12 1.62
C GLY A 86 11.35 -5.89 1.06
N ASN A 87 11.45 -5.82 -0.27
CA ASN A 87 12.72 -5.62 -0.99
C ASN A 87 13.15 -4.15 -1.17
N HIS A 88 12.36 -3.16 -0.74
CA HIS A 88 12.66 -1.72 -0.90
C HIS A 88 13.61 -1.17 0.19
N PHE A 89 14.74 -1.85 0.41
CA PHE A 89 15.72 -1.48 1.44
C PHE A 89 16.36 -0.11 1.18
N ALA A 90 16.68 0.19 -0.09
CA ALA A 90 17.35 1.43 -0.47
C ALA A 90 16.44 2.65 -0.28
N GLU A 91 15.16 2.49 -0.59
CA GLU A 91 14.10 3.50 -0.42
C GLU A 91 13.93 3.81 1.06
N ARG A 92 13.78 2.78 1.91
CA ARG A 92 13.70 2.97 3.37
C ARG A 92 14.94 3.68 3.91
N MET A 93 16.13 3.27 3.47
CA MET A 93 17.38 3.92 3.89
C MET A 93 17.49 5.38 3.43
N ALA A 94 16.99 5.72 2.24
CA ALA A 94 16.97 7.10 1.77
C ALA A 94 16.00 7.95 2.58
N VAL A 95 14.82 7.42 2.90
CA VAL A 95 13.86 8.06 3.81
C VAL A 95 14.48 8.30 5.18
N ARG A 96 15.13 7.27 5.76
CA ARG A 96 15.86 7.39 7.03
C ARG A 96 16.92 8.48 6.95
N LYS A 97 17.73 8.54 5.89
CA LYS A 97 18.81 9.53 5.74
C LYS A 97 18.33 10.93 5.32
N SER A 98 17.05 11.09 5.03
CA SER A 98 16.46 12.35 4.58
C SER A 98 15.53 12.93 5.64
N TRP A 99 14.23 13.01 5.36
CA TRP A 99 13.26 13.75 6.17
C TRP A 99 13.03 13.15 7.55
N MET A 100 13.32 11.86 7.76
CA MET A 100 13.31 11.25 9.11
C MET A 100 14.40 11.82 10.02
N GLN A 101 15.39 12.55 9.48
CA GLN A 101 16.40 13.26 10.27
C GLN A 101 15.91 14.60 10.81
N HIS A 102 14.68 15.01 10.51
CA HIS A 102 14.10 16.24 11.03
C HIS A 102 14.06 16.22 12.57
N LYS A 103 14.32 17.38 13.20
CA LYS A 103 14.41 17.53 14.66
C LYS A 103 13.16 17.00 15.39
N LEU A 104 11.98 17.17 14.81
CA LEU A 104 10.72 16.74 15.42
C LEU A 104 10.60 15.20 15.47
N VAL A 105 11.09 14.52 14.42
CA VAL A 105 11.13 13.05 14.37
C VAL A 105 12.14 12.52 15.39
N ARG A 106 13.34 13.09 15.40
CA ARG A 106 14.39 12.73 16.37
C ARG A 106 14.01 13.02 17.83
N SER A 107 13.15 14.01 18.07
CA SER A 107 12.64 14.36 19.41
C SER A 107 11.42 13.55 19.85
N SER A 108 10.94 12.61 19.02
CA SER A 108 9.74 11.79 19.24
C SER A 108 8.42 12.57 19.31
N LYS A 109 8.39 13.84 18.88
CA LYS A 109 7.14 14.60 18.68
C LYS A 109 6.38 14.13 17.44
N VAL A 110 7.13 13.73 16.42
CA VAL A 110 6.61 13.10 15.21
C VAL A 110 7.14 11.67 15.18
N VAL A 111 6.26 10.70 14.96
CA VAL A 111 6.64 9.30 14.87
C VAL A 111 6.47 8.84 13.44
N ALA A 112 7.51 8.22 12.87
CA ALA A 112 7.45 7.61 11.54
C ALA A 112 7.74 6.10 11.64
N ARG A 113 6.91 5.27 10.99
CA ARG A 113 7.07 3.82 10.95
C ARG A 113 6.83 3.28 9.54
N PHE A 114 7.66 2.33 9.10
CA PHE A 114 7.45 1.59 7.87
C PHE A 114 6.53 0.40 8.11
N PHE A 115 5.52 0.20 7.26
CA PHE A 115 4.65 -0.97 7.29
C PHE A 115 4.98 -1.88 6.12
N VAL A 116 5.61 -3.02 6.42
CA VAL A 116 6.24 -3.90 5.40
C VAL A 116 5.66 -5.30 5.48
N ALA A 117 5.21 -5.84 4.35
CA ALA A 117 4.73 -7.21 4.23
C ALA A 117 5.91 -8.18 4.01
N LEU A 118 5.71 -9.45 4.35
CA LEU A 118 6.67 -10.52 4.04
C LEU A 118 6.74 -10.74 2.54
N HIS A 119 7.94 -10.81 1.98
CA HIS A 119 8.17 -11.07 0.57
C HIS A 119 8.09 -12.58 0.24
N ALA A 120 7.68 -12.95 -0.99
CA ALA A 120 7.58 -14.36 -1.42
C ALA A 120 8.91 -15.13 -1.27
N ARG A 121 10.01 -14.48 -1.65
CA ARG A 121 11.39 -14.95 -1.39
C ARG A 121 11.73 -14.90 0.11
N LYS A 122 11.96 -16.07 0.71
CA LYS A 122 12.34 -16.20 2.13
C LYS A 122 13.62 -15.45 2.51
N GLU A 123 14.60 -15.38 1.61
CA GLU A 123 15.86 -14.65 1.81
C GLU A 123 15.62 -13.17 2.10
N VAL A 124 14.71 -12.54 1.35
CA VAL A 124 14.32 -11.13 1.57
C VAL A 124 13.72 -10.95 2.97
N ASN A 125 12.93 -11.92 3.46
CA ASN A 125 12.35 -11.86 4.81
C ASN A 125 13.40 -11.99 5.91
N VAL A 126 14.47 -12.75 5.69
CA VAL A 126 15.58 -12.85 6.65
C VAL A 126 16.25 -11.49 6.79
N ASP A 127 16.53 -10.82 5.68
CA ASP A 127 17.17 -9.50 5.71
C ASP A 127 16.22 -8.40 6.19
N LEU A 128 14.93 -8.48 5.87
CA LEU A 128 13.90 -7.59 6.41
C LEU A 128 13.82 -7.69 7.94
N LYS A 129 13.87 -8.90 8.51
CA LYS A 129 13.87 -9.08 9.97
C LYS A 129 15.10 -8.46 10.61
N LYS A 130 16.30 -8.69 10.04
CA LYS A 130 17.53 -8.05 10.52
C LYS A 130 17.43 -6.52 10.49
N GLU A 131 16.86 -5.96 9.42
CA GLU A 131 16.63 -4.52 9.31
C GLU A 131 15.64 -4.03 10.37
N ALA A 132 14.52 -4.73 10.56
CA ALA A 132 13.51 -4.39 11.56
C ALA A 132 14.08 -4.41 12.98
N ASP A 133 14.87 -5.43 13.32
CA ASP A 133 15.54 -5.57 14.60
C ASP A 133 16.59 -4.46 14.83
N TYR A 134 17.31 -4.08 13.77
CA TYR A 134 18.36 -3.07 13.85
C TYR A 134 17.82 -1.64 14.01
N PHE A 135 16.83 -1.26 13.19
CA PHE A 135 16.30 0.12 13.19
C PHE A 135 15.11 0.32 14.13
N GLY A 136 14.39 -0.75 14.46
CA GLY A 136 13.21 -0.69 15.33
C GLY A 136 12.08 0.18 14.79
N ASP A 137 12.10 0.53 13.49
CA ASP A 137 11.16 1.44 12.81
C ASP A 137 10.26 0.75 11.79
N ILE A 138 10.33 -0.58 11.71
CA ILE A 138 9.51 -1.41 10.85
C ILE A 138 8.44 -2.13 11.68
N VAL A 139 7.20 -2.01 11.23
CA VAL A 139 6.10 -2.90 11.61
C VAL A 139 5.96 -3.93 10.49
N ILE A 140 6.31 -5.18 10.79
CA ILE A 140 6.14 -6.27 9.83
C ILE A 140 4.69 -6.73 9.91
N VAL A 141 3.98 -6.63 8.79
CA VAL A 141 2.62 -7.15 8.68
C VAL A 141 2.68 -8.58 8.10
N PRO A 142 1.96 -9.56 8.68
CA PRO A 142 2.14 -10.99 8.39
C PRO A 142 1.56 -11.45 7.03
N TYR A 143 1.50 -10.56 6.04
CA TYR A 143 0.96 -10.84 4.70
C TYR A 143 2.09 -11.01 3.69
N MET A 144 1.88 -11.78 2.63
CA MET A 144 2.82 -11.88 1.50
C MET A 144 2.81 -10.58 0.66
N ASP A 145 3.92 -10.21 0.06
CA ASP A 145 4.14 -8.97 -0.69
C ASP A 145 4.13 -9.26 -2.19
N HIS A 146 3.03 -8.89 -2.84
CA HIS A 146 2.84 -8.81 -4.29
C HIS A 146 2.06 -7.51 -4.54
N TYR A 147 2.11 -6.98 -5.77
CA TYR A 147 1.36 -5.77 -6.14
C TYR A 147 -0.16 -5.95 -5.98
N ASP A 148 -0.66 -7.18 -6.16
CA ASP A 148 -2.04 -7.56 -5.87
C ASP A 148 -2.33 -7.71 -4.36
N LEU A 149 -1.31 -7.53 -3.50
CA LEU A 149 -1.34 -7.70 -2.04
C LEU A 149 -1.14 -6.39 -1.27
N VAL A 150 -1.03 -5.24 -1.93
CA VAL A 150 -1.38 -3.95 -1.32
C VAL A 150 -2.81 -4.03 -0.77
N VAL A 151 -3.67 -4.67 -1.56
CA VAL A 151 -5.01 -5.12 -1.18
C VAL A 151 -4.97 -6.07 0.01
N LEU A 152 -3.98 -6.97 0.17
CA LEU A 152 -3.94 -7.92 1.29
C LEU A 152 -3.51 -7.31 2.63
N LYS A 153 -2.72 -6.22 2.62
CA LYS A 153 -2.53 -5.38 3.82
C LYS A 153 -3.82 -4.69 4.25
N THR A 154 -4.70 -4.39 3.28
CA THR A 154 -6.05 -3.89 3.54
C THR A 154 -6.98 -5.06 3.89
N VAL A 155 -6.92 -6.23 3.25
CA VAL A 155 -7.78 -7.42 3.50
C VAL A 155 -7.52 -8.10 4.83
N ALA A 156 -6.36 -7.86 5.46
CA ALA A 156 -6.16 -7.97 6.90
C ALA A 156 -7.29 -7.37 7.75
N ILE A 157 -7.87 -6.29 7.24
CA ILE A 157 -8.98 -5.55 7.82
C ILE A 157 -10.29 -6.14 7.25
N CYS A 158 -10.30 -6.63 5.99
CA CYS A 158 -11.46 -6.81 5.10
C CYS A 158 -11.98 -8.23 4.85
N GLU A 159 -12.75 -8.77 5.80
CA GLU A 159 -13.83 -9.70 5.40
C GLU A 159 -15.16 -8.94 5.26
N TYR A 160 -15.57 -8.79 3.98
CA TYR A 160 -16.87 -8.36 3.42
C TYR A 160 -17.22 -6.86 3.33
N GLY A 161 -17.36 -6.38 2.08
CA GLY A 161 -17.96 -5.08 1.76
C GLY A 161 -17.87 -4.69 0.29
N GLU A 162 -18.54 -5.41 -0.61
CA GLU A 162 -18.83 -4.87 -1.95
C GLU A 162 -19.65 -3.58 -1.81
N TRP A 163 -19.19 -2.51 -2.44
CA TRP A 163 -19.87 -1.20 -2.46
C TRP A 163 -21.04 -1.27 -3.46
N PRO A 164 -22.30 -1.18 -3.00
CA PRO A 164 -23.47 -1.38 -3.87
C PRO A 164 -23.84 -0.13 -4.69
N GLU A 165 -23.13 0.98 -4.53
CA GLU A 165 -23.48 2.27 -5.14
C GLU A 165 -22.67 2.52 -6.42
N GLU A 166 -23.29 3.18 -7.39
CA GLU A 166 -22.73 3.40 -8.74
C GLU A 166 -21.48 4.29 -8.75
N TYR A 167 -21.25 5.07 -7.69
CA TYR A 167 -20.14 6.02 -7.55
C TYR A 167 -19.40 5.83 -6.22
N TYR A 168 -18.07 5.90 -6.26
CA TYR A 168 -17.26 5.94 -5.04
C TYR A 168 -17.42 7.28 -4.32
N PRO A 169 -17.36 7.31 -2.98
CA PRO A 169 -17.27 8.56 -2.24
C PRO A 169 -15.97 9.29 -2.58
N PRO A 170 -15.87 10.61 -2.33
CA PRO A 170 -14.62 11.34 -2.49
C PRO A 170 -13.49 10.66 -1.69
N TYR A 171 -12.39 10.34 -2.37
CA TYR A 171 -11.21 9.75 -1.75
C TYR A 171 -9.94 10.49 -2.17
N ALA A 172 -8.90 10.43 -1.32
CA ALA A 172 -7.60 10.98 -1.65
C ALA A 172 -6.85 10.00 -2.57
N ASN A 173 -6.70 10.34 -3.85
CA ASN A 173 -5.98 9.51 -4.81
C ASN A 173 -4.46 9.80 -4.77
N GLY A 174 -3.65 8.80 -4.42
CA GLY A 174 -2.19 8.89 -4.48
C GLY A 174 -1.59 9.77 -3.38
N PRO A 175 -0.35 10.29 -3.59
CA PRO A 175 0.91 9.92 -2.92
C PRO A 175 0.94 9.91 -1.36
N GLY A 176 -0.13 10.34 -0.71
CA GLY A 176 -0.36 10.32 0.72
C GLY A 176 -1.49 11.27 1.10
N TYR A 177 -2.12 11.01 2.24
CA TYR A 177 -3.17 11.85 2.83
C TYR A 177 -2.87 12.10 4.33
N ILE A 178 -3.55 13.07 4.93
CA ILE A 178 -3.45 13.39 6.36
C ILE A 178 -4.84 13.30 6.96
N LEU A 179 -4.96 12.58 8.08
CA LEU A 179 -6.21 12.43 8.83
C LEU A 179 -6.05 13.02 10.22
N SER A 180 -7.15 13.53 10.77
CA SER A 180 -7.22 13.91 12.17
C SER A 180 -7.32 12.67 13.07
N TYR A 181 -6.91 12.83 14.33
CA TYR A 181 -6.89 11.75 15.30
C TYR A 181 -8.28 11.14 15.56
N ASP A 182 -9.34 11.94 15.56
CA ASP A 182 -10.72 11.48 15.78
C ASP A 182 -11.22 10.58 14.65
N ILE A 183 -10.91 10.91 13.39
CA ILE A 183 -11.19 10.05 12.24
C ILE A 183 -10.42 8.73 12.35
N ALA A 184 -9.11 8.80 12.65
CA ALA A 184 -8.28 7.61 12.80
C ALA A 184 -8.79 6.70 13.94
N LYS A 185 -9.18 7.29 15.07
CA LYS A 185 -9.77 6.57 16.21
C LYS A 185 -11.10 5.92 15.83
N PHE A 186 -11.99 6.64 15.14
CA PHE A 186 -13.25 6.10 14.68
C PHE A 186 -13.07 4.87 13.81
N ILE A 187 -12.14 4.90 12.85
CA ILE A 187 -11.84 3.78 11.96
C ILE A 187 -11.38 2.55 12.76
N VAL A 188 -10.50 2.74 13.74
CA VAL A 188 -10.03 1.64 14.61
C VAL A 188 -11.18 1.07 15.44
N ASP A 189 -11.98 1.93 16.07
CA ASP A 189 -13.11 1.50 16.90
C ASP A 189 -14.17 0.75 16.06
N ASP A 190 -14.43 1.17 14.82
CA ASP A 190 -15.32 0.49 13.87
C ASP A 190 -14.75 -0.86 13.39
N PHE A 191 -13.45 -0.92 13.19
CA PHE A 191 -12.76 -2.15 12.80
C PHE A 191 -12.82 -3.20 13.91
N GLU A 192 -12.47 -2.83 15.14
CA GLU A 192 -12.52 -3.74 16.31
C GLU A 192 -13.92 -4.30 16.55
N GLN A 193 -14.95 -3.55 16.19
CA GLN A 193 -16.35 -3.96 16.31
C GLN A 193 -16.89 -4.68 15.07
N GLN A 194 -16.04 -4.96 14.06
CA GLN A 194 -16.42 -5.61 12.81
C GLN A 194 -17.53 -4.86 12.03
N ARG A 195 -17.58 -3.53 12.15
CA ARG A 195 -18.57 -2.65 11.48
C ARG A 195 -17.99 -1.91 10.27
N LEU A 196 -16.69 -2.02 10.05
CA LEU A 196 -15.96 -1.35 8.97
C LEU A 196 -16.21 -2.08 7.63
N ARG A 197 -16.73 -1.35 6.64
CA ARG A 197 -16.91 -1.86 5.26
C ARG A 197 -15.69 -1.61 4.43
N LEU A 198 -15.36 -2.55 3.57
CA LEU A 198 -13.98 -2.70 3.19
C LEU A 198 -13.82 -3.07 1.73
N PHE A 199 -12.94 -2.35 1.03
CA PHE A 199 -12.85 -2.37 -0.42
C PHE A 199 -11.44 -2.71 -0.91
N LYS A 200 -11.31 -3.18 -2.16
CA LYS A 200 -10.05 -3.64 -2.75
C LYS A 200 -8.97 -2.55 -2.77
N MET A 201 -9.36 -1.31 -3.03
CA MET A 201 -8.45 -0.17 -3.06
C MET A 201 -8.41 0.51 -1.69
N GLU A 202 -7.20 0.71 -1.14
CA GLU A 202 -6.99 1.27 0.19
C GLU A 202 -7.47 2.72 0.27
N ASP A 203 -7.05 3.58 -0.67
CA ASP A 203 -7.51 4.97 -0.78
C ASP A 203 -9.05 5.07 -0.84
N VAL A 204 -9.71 4.18 -1.60
CA VAL A 204 -11.17 4.15 -1.72
C VAL A 204 -11.83 3.72 -0.41
N SER A 205 -11.26 2.71 0.26
CA SER A 205 -11.75 2.27 1.57
C SER A 205 -11.64 3.40 2.60
N MET A 206 -10.52 4.13 2.58
CA MET A 206 -10.33 5.31 3.41
C MET A 206 -11.42 6.37 3.16
N GLY A 207 -11.72 6.68 1.89
CA GLY A 207 -12.81 7.59 1.52
C GLY A 207 -14.16 7.12 2.06
N MET A 208 -14.49 5.83 1.93
CA MET A 208 -15.73 5.25 2.49
C MET A 208 -15.83 5.41 4.00
N TRP A 209 -14.74 5.22 4.75
CA TRP A 209 -14.77 5.34 6.21
C TRP A 209 -14.86 6.79 6.68
N VAL A 210 -14.21 7.70 5.97
CA VAL A 210 -14.32 9.15 6.21
C VAL A 210 -15.74 9.62 5.93
N GLU A 211 -16.37 9.15 4.85
CA GLU A 211 -17.76 9.46 4.53
C GLU A 211 -18.71 8.97 5.63
N LYS A 212 -18.50 7.74 6.12
CA LYS A 212 -19.26 7.21 7.27
C LYS A 212 -19.07 8.05 8.54
N PHE A 213 -17.85 8.53 8.81
CA PHE A 213 -17.60 9.42 9.95
C PHE A 213 -18.29 10.77 9.77
N ASN A 214 -18.37 11.27 8.53
CA ASN A 214 -19.00 12.55 8.19
C ASN A 214 -20.49 12.61 8.57
N GLU A 215 -21.18 11.46 8.58
CA GLU A 215 -22.57 11.34 9.08
C GLU A 215 -22.68 11.66 10.58
N THR A 216 -21.61 11.43 11.34
CA THR A 216 -21.56 11.70 12.79
C THR A 216 -21.10 13.12 13.10
N ARG A 217 -20.10 13.62 12.35
CA ARG A 217 -19.50 14.93 12.55
C ARG A 217 -19.00 15.48 11.20
N PRO A 218 -19.31 16.73 10.85
CA PRO A 218 -18.86 17.32 9.59
C PRO A 218 -17.33 17.26 9.40
N VAL A 219 -16.90 16.68 8.29
CA VAL A 219 -15.49 16.58 7.88
C VAL A 219 -15.15 17.70 6.91
N ALA A 220 -14.10 18.45 7.20
CA ALA A 220 -13.54 19.42 6.26
C ALA A 220 -12.52 18.74 5.35
N VAL A 221 -12.79 18.69 4.05
CA VAL A 221 -11.87 18.16 3.03
C VAL A 221 -11.10 19.31 2.40
N VAL A 222 -9.77 19.25 2.44
CA VAL A 222 -8.88 20.26 1.85
C VAL A 222 -8.01 19.63 0.77
N HIS A 223 -8.13 20.14 -0.46
CA HIS A 223 -7.30 19.71 -1.58
C HIS A 223 -6.12 20.65 -1.77
N SER A 224 -4.95 20.09 -2.09
CA SER A 224 -3.76 20.88 -2.39
C SER A 224 -2.93 20.22 -3.47
N LEU A 225 -2.61 20.97 -4.52
CA LEU A 225 -1.70 20.52 -5.60
C LEU A 225 -0.29 20.20 -5.08
N ARG A 226 0.05 20.67 -3.89
CA ARG A 226 1.32 20.36 -3.22
C ARG A 226 1.45 18.88 -2.83
N PHE A 227 0.35 18.11 -2.83
CA PHE A 227 0.41 16.65 -2.83
C PHE A 227 0.56 16.16 -4.27
N CYS A 228 1.77 16.26 -4.82
CA CYS A 228 1.98 16.05 -6.25
C CYS A 228 2.08 14.56 -6.61
N GLN A 229 1.09 14.06 -7.36
CA GLN A 229 1.05 12.67 -7.83
C GLN A 229 1.98 12.38 -9.01
N PHE A 230 2.34 13.39 -9.79
CA PHE A 230 3.03 13.22 -11.09
C PHE A 230 4.54 13.40 -11.02
N GLY A 231 5.12 13.53 -9.82
CA GLY A 231 6.54 13.80 -9.67
C GLY A 231 6.79 14.81 -8.56
N CYS A 232 7.26 15.99 -8.94
CA CYS A 232 7.57 17.06 -8.01
C CYS A 232 7.13 18.41 -8.57
N ILE A 233 6.57 19.26 -7.73
CA ILE A 233 6.35 20.69 -7.99
C ILE A 233 7.04 21.52 -6.91
N GLU A 234 7.40 22.76 -7.18
CA GLU A 234 7.99 23.62 -6.12
C GLU A 234 7.01 23.83 -4.96
N ASP A 235 7.55 23.97 -3.74
CA ASP A 235 6.77 24.09 -2.49
C ASP A 235 5.82 22.91 -2.22
N TYR A 236 6.17 21.71 -2.69
CA TYR A 236 5.42 20.49 -2.46
C TYR A 236 5.34 20.10 -0.97
N PHE A 237 4.25 19.41 -0.61
CA PHE A 237 4.11 18.64 0.63
C PHE A 237 4.55 17.19 0.42
N THR A 238 4.18 16.60 -0.71
CA THR A 238 4.66 15.28 -1.15
C THR A 238 5.13 15.33 -2.59
N ALA A 239 6.19 14.58 -2.90
CA ALA A 239 6.73 14.40 -4.24
C ALA A 239 6.76 12.90 -4.56
N HIS A 240 6.01 12.50 -5.57
CA HIS A 240 5.88 11.12 -6.01
C HIS A 240 6.97 10.71 -7.03
N TYR A 241 7.15 9.42 -7.28
CA TYR A 241 8.14 8.87 -8.23
C TYR A 241 9.60 9.33 -8.01
N GLN A 242 10.02 9.50 -6.76
CA GLN A 242 11.39 9.92 -6.41
C GLN A 242 12.26 8.70 -6.08
N SER A 243 13.39 8.57 -6.78
CA SER A 243 14.42 7.58 -6.46
C SER A 243 15.08 7.85 -5.10
N PRO A 244 15.72 6.85 -4.48
CA PRO A 244 16.52 7.03 -3.27
C PRO A 244 17.48 8.22 -3.34
N ARG A 245 18.16 8.42 -4.48
CA ARG A 245 19.07 9.55 -4.69
C ARG A 245 18.33 10.89 -4.74
N GLN A 246 17.18 10.95 -5.39
CA GLN A 246 16.36 12.15 -5.44
C GLN A 246 15.82 12.52 -4.06
N MET A 247 15.39 11.55 -3.24
CA MET A 247 14.95 11.82 -1.86
C MET A 247 16.03 12.51 -1.01
N ILE A 248 17.29 12.10 -1.16
CA ILE A 248 18.43 12.76 -0.50
C ILE A 248 18.62 14.19 -1.03
N CYS A 249 18.57 14.39 -2.34
CA CYS A 249 18.72 15.70 -2.96
C CYS A 249 17.60 16.67 -2.51
N LEU A 250 16.36 16.22 -2.52
CA LEU A 250 15.19 16.98 -2.10
C LEU A 250 15.34 17.46 -0.65
N TRP A 251 15.82 16.57 0.22
CA TRP A 251 16.07 16.90 1.62
C TRP A 251 17.21 17.89 1.81
N ASP A 252 18.33 17.72 1.11
CA ASP A 252 19.45 18.66 1.16
C ASP A 252 19.02 20.06 0.72
N LYS A 253 18.21 20.16 -0.34
CA LYS A 253 17.61 21.43 -0.77
C LYS A 253 16.72 22.04 0.31
N LEU A 254 15.84 21.26 0.92
CA LEU A 254 14.97 21.74 1.99
C LEU A 254 15.78 22.27 3.19
N GLN A 255 16.84 21.55 3.59
CA GLN A 255 17.70 21.97 4.70
C GLN A 255 18.47 23.26 4.39
N ARG A 256 19.00 23.41 3.17
CA ARG A 256 19.81 24.58 2.79
C ARG A 256 18.98 25.82 2.48
N LEU A 257 17.84 25.63 1.82
CA LEU A 257 17.04 26.74 1.29
C LEU A 257 15.84 27.08 2.17
N GLY A 258 15.51 26.23 3.14
CA GLY A 258 14.33 26.38 4.00
C GLY A 258 13.01 26.15 3.29
N LYS A 259 13.02 25.73 2.02
CA LYS A 259 11.82 25.47 1.22
C LYS A 259 11.95 24.22 0.34
N PRO A 260 10.86 23.47 0.11
CA PRO A 260 10.87 22.29 -0.76
C PRO A 260 11.08 22.69 -2.22
N GLN A 261 12.09 22.09 -2.86
CA GLN A 261 12.42 22.35 -4.27
C GLN A 261 12.75 21.06 -5.01
N CYS A 262 12.37 20.97 -6.27
CA CYS A 262 12.54 19.77 -7.07
C CYS A 262 13.99 19.53 -7.48
N CYS A 263 14.36 18.25 -7.60
CA CYS A 263 15.68 17.85 -8.08
C CYS A 263 15.62 17.51 -9.58
N ASN A 264 16.67 17.90 -10.32
CA ASN A 264 16.75 17.61 -11.74
C ASN A 264 16.97 16.12 -11.99
N MET A 265 16.36 15.58 -13.05
CA MET A 265 16.45 14.16 -13.44
C MET A 265 17.76 13.78 -14.17
N ARG A 266 18.89 14.39 -13.82
CA ARG A 266 20.17 14.08 -14.49
C ARG A 266 20.72 12.71 -14.10
#